data_AF-A0A2A5XPJ1-F1
#
_entry.id   AF-A0A2A5XPJ1-F1
#
_cell.length_a   1.000
_cell.length_b   1.000
_cell.length_c   1.000
_cell.angle_alpha   90.00
_cell.angle_beta   90.00
_cell.angle_gamma   90.00
#
_symmetry.space_group_name_H-M   'P 1'
#
loop_
_entity.id
_entity.type
_entity.pdbx_description
1 polymer ?
#
loop_
_entity_poly.entity_id
_entity_poly.type
_entity_poly.pdbx_seq_one_letter_code
_entity_poly.pdbx_strand_id
1 'polypeptide(L)'
;MNLIIKVSSDNYDEWRKVFDGHKERAKVCDESKTTVGKIDDKTCIVMMYEVDMNGLQELMSSEYLQRMTKELSIVNEEMHSFEPLTPTQ
;
A
#
# COMPACT_ATOMS: atom_id res chain seq x y z
N MET A 1 -12.20 -0.87 -5.57
CA MET A 1 -11.48 -0.32 -6.76
C MET A 1 -10.03 -0.79 -6.73
N ASN A 2 -9.25 -0.71 -7.81
CA ASN A 2 -7.81 -1.01 -7.72
C ASN A 2 -7.01 0.28 -7.55
N LEU A 3 -5.94 0.22 -6.75
CA LEU A 3 -5.10 1.37 -6.40
C LEU A 3 -3.63 1.08 -6.68
N ILE A 4 -2.95 2.07 -7.24
CA ILE A 4 -1.50 2.13 -7.26
C ILE A 4 -1.06 3.30 -6.38
N ILE A 5 -0.14 3.03 -5.47
CA ILE A 5 0.33 3.98 -4.45
C ILE A 5 1.85 4.03 -4.54
N LYS A 6 2.40 5.22 -4.69
CA LYS A 6 3.83 5.43 -4.53
C LYS A 6 4.13 5.72 -3.07
N VAL A 7 5.03 4.94 -2.48
CA VAL A 7 5.40 5.03 -1.07
C VAL A 7 6.87 5.40 -0.98
N SER A 8 7.19 6.38 -0.14
CA SER A 8 8.57 6.68 0.28
C SER A 8 8.72 6.49 1.79
N SER A 9 9.92 6.14 2.23
CA SER A 9 10.29 5.93 3.63
C SER A 9 11.80 6.17 3.82
N ASP A 10 12.28 6.22 5.05
CA ASP A 10 13.72 6.35 5.32
C ASP A 10 14.51 5.09 4.96
N ASN A 11 13.87 3.91 5.05
CA ASN A 11 14.48 2.61 4.79
C ASN A 11 13.43 1.62 4.24
N TYR A 12 13.57 1.26 2.96
CA TYR A 12 12.69 0.32 2.29
C TYR A 12 12.61 -1.05 2.97
N ASP A 13 13.73 -1.60 3.45
CA ASP A 13 13.75 -2.97 4.00
C ASP A 13 13.02 -3.04 5.35
N GLU A 14 13.12 -1.99 6.16
CA GLU A 14 12.36 -1.87 7.41
C GLU A 14 10.88 -1.66 7.14
N TRP A 15 10.56 -0.75 6.22
CA TRP A 15 9.19 -0.56 5.75
C TRP A 15 8.58 -1.86 5.23
N ARG A 16 9.33 -2.63 4.43
CA ARG A 16 8.88 -3.90 3.84
C ARG A 16 8.52 -4.92 4.91
N LYS A 17 9.33 -5.05 5.97
CA LYS A 17 9.03 -5.96 7.10
C LYS A 17 7.71 -5.60 7.79
N VAL A 18 7.47 -4.31 8.02
CA VAL A 18 6.22 -3.83 8.64
C VAL A 18 5.04 -4.06 7.69
N PHE A 19 5.22 -3.76 6.40
CA PHE A 19 4.21 -3.98 5.38
C PHE A 19 3.81 -5.46 5.27
N ASP A 20 4.77 -6.37 5.17
CA ASP A 20 4.52 -7.82 5.05
C ASP A 20 3.93 -8.40 6.35
N GLY A 21 4.29 -7.85 7.51
CA GLY A 21 3.76 -8.28 8.80
C GLY A 21 2.30 -7.86 9.05
N HIS A 22 1.77 -6.91 8.29
CA HIS A 22 0.47 -6.31 8.54
C HIS A 22 -0.70 -7.10 7.92
N LYS A 23 -1.15 -8.14 8.65
CA LYS A 23 -2.22 -9.05 8.19
C LYS A 23 -3.60 -8.41 8.05
N GLU A 24 -3.86 -7.31 8.76
CA GLU A 24 -5.16 -6.62 8.75
C GLU A 24 -5.48 -6.00 7.38
N ARG A 25 -4.46 -5.73 6.54
CA ARG A 25 -4.64 -5.27 5.16
C ARG A 25 -5.53 -6.22 4.33
N ALA A 26 -5.50 -7.52 4.59
CA ALA A 26 -6.34 -8.50 3.88
C ALA A 26 -7.85 -8.34 4.14
N LYS A 27 -8.26 -7.51 5.10
CA LYS A 27 -9.68 -7.18 5.34
C LYS A 27 -10.21 -6.09 4.39
N VAL A 28 -9.32 -5.33 3.75
CA VAL A 28 -9.67 -4.13 2.98
C VAL A 28 -9.25 -4.21 1.51
N CYS A 29 -8.62 -5.30 1.07
CA CYS A 29 -8.28 -5.55 -0.33
C CYS A 29 -8.06 -7.05 -0.59
N ASP A 30 -7.99 -7.44 -1.87
CA ASP A 30 -7.51 -8.77 -2.26
C ASP A 30 -5.99 -8.85 -2.10
N GLU A 31 -5.57 -9.24 -0.90
CA GLU A 31 -4.15 -9.33 -0.51
C GLU A 31 -3.36 -10.32 -1.37
N SER A 32 -4.01 -11.34 -1.93
CA SER A 32 -3.34 -12.35 -2.76
C SER A 32 -2.80 -11.75 -4.07
N LYS A 33 -3.35 -10.63 -4.51
CA LYS A 33 -2.94 -9.87 -5.70
C LYS A 33 -2.09 -8.63 -5.36
N THR A 34 -1.98 -8.26 -4.08
CA THR A 34 -1.17 -7.11 -3.66
C THR A 34 0.28 -7.30 -4.11
N THR A 35 0.77 -6.35 -4.90
CA THR A 35 2.13 -6.41 -5.47
C THR A 35 2.93 -5.20 -5.03
N VAL A 36 4.18 -5.41 -4.65
CA VAL A 36 5.08 -4.34 -4.24
C VAL A 36 6.34 -4.39 -5.10
N GLY A 37 6.61 -3.30 -5.81
CA GLY A 37 7.83 -3.11 -6.60
C GLY A 37 8.77 -2.12 -5.92
N LYS A 38 9.98 -2.56 -5.55
CA LYS A 38 11.05 -1.66 -5.07
C LYS A 38 11.51 -0.77 -6.24
N ILE A 39 11.57 0.53 -6.04
CA ILE A 39 12.19 1.47 -7.00
C ILE A 39 13.65 1.68 -6.61
N ASP A 40 13.87 2.04 -5.34
CA ASP A 40 15.19 2.21 -4.73
C ASP A 40 15.12 1.93 -3.22
N ASP A 41 16.15 2.30 -2.46
CA ASP A 41 16.24 2.05 -1.02
C ASP A 41 15.29 2.89 -0.15
N LYS A 42 14.58 3.85 -0.76
CA LYS A 42 13.62 4.73 -0.07
C LYS A 42 12.24 4.70 -0.67
N THR A 43 12.10 4.36 -1.95
CA THR A 43 10.84 4.45 -2.68
C THR A 43 10.41 3.10 -3.24
N CYS A 44 9.10 2.86 -3.21
CA CYS A 44 8.47 1.70 -3.84
C CYS A 44 7.08 2.05 -4.37
N ILE A 45 6.52 1.13 -5.15
CA ILE A 45 5.14 1.18 -5.61
C ILE A 45 4.39 0.00 -5.02
N VAL A 46 3.20 0.26 -4.51
CA VAL A 46 2.24 -0.75 -4.05
C VAL A 46 1.05 -0.75 -4.99
N MET A 47 0.74 -1.91 -5.57
CA MET A 47 -0.49 -2.16 -6.31
C MET A 47 -1.42 -3.00 -5.43
N MET A 48 -2.64 -2.50 -5.23
CA MET A 48 -3.69 -3.13 -4.45
C MET A 48 -4.92 -3.35 -5.32
N TYR A 49 -5.61 -4.47 -5.11
CA TYR A 49 -6.78 -4.87 -5.90
C TYR A 49 -8.03 -4.97 -5.03
N GLU A 50 -9.19 -4.69 -5.62
CA GLU A 50 -10.49 -4.85 -4.95
C GLU A 50 -10.55 -4.12 -3.59
N VAL A 51 -9.95 -2.94 -3.52
CA VAL A 51 -9.84 -2.14 -2.30
C VAL A 51 -11.21 -1.62 -1.86
N ASP A 52 -11.54 -1.83 -0.58
CA ASP A 52 -12.55 -1.11 0.18
C ASP A 52 -11.94 0.20 0.71
N MET A 53 -12.34 1.32 0.11
CA MET A 53 -11.79 2.63 0.45
C MET A 53 -12.13 3.08 1.87
N ASN A 54 -13.31 2.72 2.38
CA ASN A 54 -13.71 3.12 3.73
C ASN A 54 -12.90 2.34 4.75
N GLY A 55 -12.83 1.01 4.60
CA GLY A 55 -11.98 0.17 5.44
C GLY A 55 -10.50 0.56 5.36
N LEU A 56 -9.98 0.90 4.18
CA LEU A 56 -8.60 1.37 4.04
C LEU A 56 -8.37 2.70 4.79
N GLN A 57 -9.30 3.65 4.70
CA GLN A 57 -9.20 4.92 5.41
C GLN A 57 -9.21 4.72 6.94
N GLU A 58 -10.09 3.86 7.44
CA GLU A 58 -10.14 3.49 8.86
C GLU A 58 -8.84 2.82 9.30
N LEU A 59 -8.34 1.88 8.49
CA LEU A 59 -7.09 1.15 8.75
C LEU A 59 -5.90 2.11 8.83
N MET A 60 -5.76 3.02 7.85
CA MET A 60 -4.72 4.06 7.83
C MET A 60 -4.83 5.04 9.01
N SER A 61 -6.05 5.22 9.53
CA SER A 61 -6.30 6.05 10.71
C SER A 61 -6.04 5.32 12.03
N SER A 62 -5.75 4.02 12.03
CA SER A 62 -5.44 3.25 13.24
C SER A 62 -4.19 3.76 13.94
N GLU A 63 -4.17 3.71 15.28
CA GLU A 63 -3.01 4.12 16.08
C GLU A 63 -1.72 3.40 15.66
N TYR A 64 -1.83 2.12 15.31
CA TYR A 64 -0.69 1.32 14.86
C TYR A 64 -0.09 1.87 13.56
N LEU A 65 -0.91 2.13 12.52
CA LEU A 65 -0.39 2.64 11.25
C LEU A 65 0.04 4.11 11.35
N GLN A 66 -0.61 4.93 12.17
CA GLN A 66 -0.13 6.30 12.44
C GLN A 66 1.25 6.28 13.10
N ARG A 67 1.46 5.39 14.09
CA ARG A 67 2.77 5.22 14.72
C ARG A 67 3.82 4.79 13.71
N MET A 68 3.54 3.75 12.92
CA MET A 68 4.49 3.25 11.92
C MET A 68 4.80 4.27 10.83
N THR A 69 3.80 5.04 10.41
CA THR A 69 3.97 6.15 9.46
C THR A 69 4.98 7.16 9.97
N LYS A 70 4.91 7.51 11.25
CA LYS A 70 5.85 8.45 11.88
C LYS A 70 7.24 7.84 12.09
N GLU A 71 7.32 6.60 12.58
CA GLU A 71 8.59 5.94 12.89
C GLU A 71 9.45 5.67 11.65
N LEU A 72 8.83 5.38 10.51
CA LEU A 72 9.52 5.06 9.27
C LEU A 72 9.51 6.20 8.24
N SER A 73 9.02 7.38 8.63
CA SER A 73 8.87 8.55 7.77
C SER A 73 8.11 8.22 6.47
N ILE A 74 7.01 7.48 6.59
CA ILE A 74 6.24 7.01 5.43
C ILE A 74 5.51 8.19 4.78
N VAL A 75 5.67 8.34 3.47
CA VAL A 75 4.93 9.29 2.64
C VAL A 75 4.27 8.52 1.50
N ASN A 76 2.96 8.65 1.35
CA ASN A 76 2.17 7.92 0.34
C ASN A 76 1.05 8.76 -0.28
N GLU A 77 1.29 10.05 -0.49
CA GLU A 77 0.30 11.03 -0.99
C GLU A 77 -0.05 10.86 -2.47
N GLU A 78 0.78 10.17 -3.23
CA GLU A 78 0.56 9.89 -4.65
C GLU A 78 -0.18 8.55 -4.83
N MET A 79 -1.50 8.65 -5.03
CA MET A 79 -2.40 7.51 -5.23
C MET A 79 -3.21 7.66 -6.53
N HIS A 80 -3.28 6.60 -7.32
CA HIS A 80 -4.08 6.56 -8.54
C HIS A 80 -4.93 5.29 -8.59
N SER A 81 -6.09 5.38 -9.25
CA SER A 81 -6.89 4.21 -9.60
C SER A 81 -6.46 3.64 -10.94
N PHE A 82 -6.59 2.32 -11.11
CA PHE A 82 -6.34 1.66 -12.38
C PHE A 82 -7.37 0.56 -12.65
N GLU A 83 -7.52 0.20 -13.92
CA GLU A 83 -8.43 -0.87 -14.36
C GLU A 83 -7.70 -1.80 -15.33
N PRO A 84 -8.05 -3.10 -15.34
CA PRO A 84 -7.54 -4.02 -16.35
C PRO A 84 -7.90 -3.54 -17.74
N LEU A 85 -6.99 -3.69 -18.69
CA LEU A 85 -7.31 -3.45 -20.09
C LEU A 85 -8.34 -4.49 -20.55
N THR A 86 -9.37 -4.03 -21.27
CA THR A 86 -10.23 -4.92 -22.03
C THR A 86 -9.41 -5.48 -23.20
N PRO A 87 -9.32 -6.81 -23.37
CA PRO A 87 -8.67 -7.37 -24.55
C PRO A 87 -9.33 -6.82 -25.81
N THR A 88 -8.55 -6.21 -26.70
CA THR A 88 -9.01 -5.87 -28.04
C THR A 88 -9.35 -7.18 -28.77
N GLN A 89 -10.58 -7.28 -29.29
CA GLN A 89 -11.02 -8.38 -30.16
C GLN A 89 -10.19 -8.45 -31.44
#